data_AF-G7LZU3-F1
#
_entry.id   AF-G7LZU3-F1
#
_cell.length_a   1.000
_cell.length_b   1.000
_cell.length_c   1.000
_cell.angle_alpha   90.00
_cell.angle_beta   90.00
_cell.angle_gamma   90.00
#
_symmetry.space_group_name_H-M   'P 1'
#
loop_
_entity.id
_entity.type
_entity.pdbx_description
1 polymer ?
#
loop_
_entity_poly.entity_id
_entity_poly.type
_entity_poly.pdbx_seq_one_letter_code
_entity_poly.pdbx_strand_id
1 'polypeptide(L)'
;MNILTTVILFVLMLAVILGANIVCRKYIFNKVRINKWIPLAIAAAFLIIQILIGTTNIYVSTGLSILTVLFFLWYMDIIQTGGPKKKGKQITIKPKAKPNRVKKNK
;
A
#
# COMPACT_ATOMS: atom_id res chain seq x y z
N MET A 1 -10.25 -20.48 -27.75
CA MET A 1 -10.43 -19.08 -27.28
C MET A 1 -9.96 -18.16 -28.38
N ASN A 2 -10.79 -17.18 -28.78
CA ASN A 2 -10.38 -16.21 -29.79
C ASN A 2 -9.41 -15.20 -29.17
N ILE A 3 -8.46 -14.70 -29.96
CA ILE A 3 -7.46 -13.70 -29.50
C ILE A 3 -8.17 -12.48 -28.88
N LEU A 4 -9.31 -12.08 -29.44
CA LEU A 4 -10.12 -10.99 -28.89
C LEU A 4 -10.62 -11.29 -27.47
N THR A 5 -11.07 -12.52 -27.21
CA THR A 5 -11.58 -12.93 -25.89
C THR A 5 -10.48 -13.01 -24.83
N THR A 6 -9.26 -13.40 -25.21
CA THR A 6 -8.13 -13.44 -24.27
C THR A 6 -7.65 -12.04 -23.91
N VAL A 7 -7.61 -11.11 -24.88
CA VAL A 7 -7.27 -9.70 -24.65
C VAL A 7 -8.27 -9.05 -23.70
N ILE A 8 -9.58 -9.26 -23.92
CA ILE A 8 -10.63 -8.69 -23.06
C ILE A 8 -10.51 -9.21 -21.62
N LEU A 9 -10.29 -10.52 -21.44
CA LEU A 9 -10.11 -11.12 -20.11
C LEU A 9 -8.88 -10.57 -19.39
N PHE A 10 -7.78 -10.34 -20.12
CA PHE A 10 -6.57 -9.75 -19.55
C PHE A 10 -6.80 -8.30 -19.08
N VAL A 11 -7.45 -7.48 -19.91
CA VAL A 11 -7.81 -6.10 -19.54
C VAL A 11 -8.74 -6.07 -18.32
N LEU A 12 -9.72 -6.98 -18.28
CA LEU A 12 -10.63 -7.11 -17.14
C LEU A 12 -9.87 -7.47 -15.85
N MET A 13 -8.94 -8.43 -15.92
CA MET A 13 -8.11 -8.81 -14.79
C MET A 13 -7.25 -7.64 -14.29
N LEU A 14 -6.64 -6.88 -15.21
CA LEU A 14 -5.89 -5.67 -14.88
C LEU A 14 -6.76 -4.62 -14.18
N ALA A 15 -7.97 -4.39 -14.68
CA ALA A 15 -8.92 -3.46 -14.07
C ALA A 15 -9.28 -3.88 -12.63
N VAL A 16 -9.49 -5.18 -12.40
CA VAL A 16 -9.76 -5.73 -11.06
C VAL A 16 -8.58 -5.51 -10.11
N ILE A 17 -7.35 -5.79 -10.55
CA ILE A 17 -6.14 -5.60 -9.73
C ILE A 17 -5.96 -4.12 -9.37
N LEU A 18 -6.13 -3.23 -10.34
CA LEU A 18 -6.01 -1.78 -10.12
C LEU A 18 -7.10 -1.27 -9.17
N GLY A 19 -8.35 -1.68 -9.37
CA GLY A 19 -9.46 -1.35 -8.49
C GLY A 19 -9.22 -1.82 -7.05
N ALA A 20 -8.81 -3.07 -6.87
CA ALA A 20 -8.48 -3.63 -5.56
C ALA A 20 -7.32 -2.87 -4.90
N ASN A 21 -6.26 -2.55 -5.65
CA ASN A 21 -5.11 -1.78 -5.14
C ASN A 21 -5.50 -0.36 -4.70
N ILE A 22 -6.41 0.33 -5.41
CA ILE A 22 -6.92 1.66 -5.00
C ILE A 22 -7.68 1.56 -3.66
N VAL A 23 -8.55 0.55 -3.53
CA VAL A 23 -9.32 0.30 -2.30
C VAL A 23 -8.36 -0.02 -1.15
N CYS A 24 -7.42 -0.94 -1.35
CA CYS A 24 -6.44 -1.31 -0.34
C CYS A 24 -5.56 -0.12 0.09
N ARG A 25 -5.14 0.74 -0.84
CA ARG A 25 -4.43 1.99 -0.53
C ARG A 25 -5.22 2.90 0.39
N LYS A 26 -6.50 3.13 0.04
CA LYS A 26 -7.39 4.03 0.79
C LYS A 26 -7.65 3.53 2.22
N TYR A 27 -7.93 2.25 2.38
CA TYR A 27 -8.41 1.71 3.66
C TYR A 27 -7.32 1.08 4.54
N ILE A 28 -6.35 0.37 3.93
CA ILE A 28 -5.39 -0.47 4.64
C ILE A 28 -4.00 0.17 4.63
N PHE A 29 -3.44 0.46 3.46
CA PHE A 29 -2.01 0.81 3.34
C PHE A 29 -1.68 2.15 4.02
N ASN A 30 -2.61 3.10 4.02
CA ASN A 30 -2.44 4.38 4.70
C ASN A 30 -2.49 4.28 6.24
N LYS A 31 -3.09 3.22 6.80
CA LYS A 31 -3.20 3.05 8.26
C LYS A 31 -2.11 2.14 8.82
N VAL A 32 -1.68 1.16 8.03
CA VAL A 32 -0.81 0.09 8.48
C VAL A 32 0.66 0.49 8.34
N ARG A 33 1.35 0.61 9.48
CA ARG A 33 2.79 0.89 9.55
C ARG A 33 3.57 -0.41 9.56
N ILE A 34 4.01 -0.83 8.39
CA ILE A 34 4.74 -2.08 8.21
C ILE A 34 6.10 -1.78 7.56
N ASN A 35 7.11 -2.58 7.91
CA ASN A 35 8.43 -2.54 7.29
C ASN A 35 8.34 -3.00 5.82
N LYS A 36 9.09 -2.36 4.90
CA LYS A 36 9.05 -2.67 3.46
C LYS A 36 9.29 -4.16 3.14
N TRP A 37 10.06 -4.85 3.97
CA TRP A 37 10.38 -6.26 3.77
C TRP A 37 9.20 -7.21 4.02
N ILE A 38 8.17 -6.78 4.76
CA ILE A 38 7.02 -7.64 5.10
C ILE A 38 6.12 -7.87 3.88
N PRO A 39 5.61 -6.84 3.17
CA PRO A 39 4.82 -7.07 1.95
C PRO A 39 5.61 -7.82 0.87
N LEU A 40 6.92 -7.58 0.79
CA LEU A 40 7.80 -8.32 -0.12
C LEU A 40 7.89 -9.81 0.24
N ALA A 41 8.09 -10.12 1.53
CA ALA A 41 8.16 -11.50 1.99
C ALA A 41 6.84 -12.25 1.76
N ILE A 42 5.68 -11.59 1.95
CA ILE A 42 4.37 -12.17 1.66
C ILE A 42 4.21 -12.46 0.17
N ALA A 43 4.60 -11.51 -0.70
CA ALA A 43 4.57 -11.74 -2.15
C ALA A 43 5.47 -12.90 -2.57
N ALA A 44 6.68 -12.98 -2.02
CA ALA A 44 7.62 -14.08 -2.30
C ALA A 44 7.07 -15.44 -1.80
N ALA A 45 6.48 -15.47 -0.60
CA ALA A 45 5.85 -16.68 -0.07
C ALA A 45 4.70 -17.16 -0.96
N PHE A 46 3.83 -16.26 -1.42
CA PHE A 46 2.75 -16.63 -2.34
C PHE A 46 3.27 -17.14 -3.69
N LEU A 47 4.36 -16.59 -4.22
CA LEU A 47 5.00 -17.14 -5.43
C LEU A 47 5.50 -18.56 -5.21
N ILE A 48 6.19 -18.83 -4.08
CA ILE A 48 6.70 -20.16 -3.76
C ILE A 48 5.54 -21.15 -3.60
N ILE A 49 4.48 -20.74 -2.89
CA ILE A 49 3.27 -21.55 -2.71
C ILE A 49 2.61 -21.84 -4.07
N GLN A 50 2.56 -20.85 -4.97
CA GLN A 50 1.98 -21.03 -6.29
C GLN A 50 2.77 -22.05 -7.13
N ILE A 51 4.11 -22.04 -7.03
CA ILE A 51 4.97 -23.03 -7.70
C ILE A 51 4.73 -24.44 -7.13
N LEU A 52 4.60 -24.56 -5.79
CA LEU A 52 4.40 -25.84 -5.11
C LEU A 52 3.02 -26.47 -5.38
N ILE A 53 1.95 -25.66 -5.41
CA ILE A 53 0.58 -26.13 -5.63
C ILE A 53 0.31 -26.46 -7.11
N GLY A 54 1.06 -25.85 -8.04
CA GLY A 54 0.87 -26.02 -9.47
C GLY A 54 -0.49 -25.52 -9.98
N THR A 55 -0.92 -26.02 -11.14
CA THR A 55 -2.18 -25.62 -11.82
C THR A 55 -3.35 -26.53 -11.48
N THR A 56 -3.44 -27.04 -10.25
CA THR A 56 -4.50 -27.97 -9.83
C THR A 56 -5.90 -27.34 -9.88
N ASN A 57 -6.00 -26.04 -9.57
CA ASN A 57 -7.25 -25.29 -9.68
C ASN A 57 -7.00 -23.90 -10.25
N ILE A 58 -7.59 -23.63 -11.43
CA ILE A 58 -7.46 -22.35 -12.16
C ILE A 58 -7.91 -21.17 -11.29
N TYR A 59 -8.98 -21.31 -10.52
CA TYR A 59 -9.50 -20.23 -9.68
C TYR A 59 -8.55 -19.92 -8.53
N VAL A 60 -7.98 -20.95 -7.89
CA VAL A 60 -7.02 -20.80 -6.79
C VAL A 60 -5.72 -20.19 -7.30
N SER A 61 -5.21 -20.67 -8.43
CA SER A 61 -3.98 -20.14 -9.04
C SER A 61 -4.15 -18.67 -9.47
N THR A 62 -5.29 -18.34 -10.09
CA THR A 62 -5.61 -16.96 -10.47
C THR A 62 -5.73 -16.05 -9.25
N GLY A 63 -6.41 -16.50 -8.18
CA GLY A 63 -6.53 -15.76 -6.93
C GLY A 63 -5.18 -15.50 -6.25
N LEU A 64 -4.32 -16.53 -6.21
CA LEU A 64 -2.94 -16.41 -5.68
C LEU A 64 -2.09 -15.43 -6.49
N SER A 65 -2.20 -15.44 -7.82
CA SER A 65 -1.49 -14.47 -8.67
C SER A 65 -1.98 -13.03 -8.42
N ILE A 66 -3.29 -12.82 -8.32
CA ILE A 66 -3.86 -11.51 -8.01
C ILE A 66 -3.33 -11.01 -6.65
N LEU A 67 -3.37 -11.86 -5.62
CA LEU A 67 -2.83 -11.54 -4.29
C LEU A 67 -1.35 -11.19 -4.34
N THR A 68 -0.55 -11.99 -5.04
CA THR A 68 0.89 -11.77 -5.20
C THR A 68 1.17 -10.40 -5.81
N VAL A 69 0.52 -10.07 -6.93
CA VAL A 69 0.68 -8.78 -7.60
C VAL A 69 0.23 -7.64 -6.70
N LEU A 70 -0.84 -7.83 -5.92
CA LEU A 70 -1.38 -6.81 -5.02
C LEU A 70 -0.42 -6.50 -3.85
N PHE A 71 0.18 -7.53 -3.22
CA PHE A 71 1.21 -7.34 -2.20
C PHE A 71 2.50 -6.72 -2.79
N PHE A 72 2.85 -7.07 -4.03
CA PHE A 72 3.98 -6.47 -4.71
C PHE A 72 3.74 -4.98 -5.04
N LEU A 73 2.55 -4.63 -5.50
CA LEU A 73 2.14 -3.23 -5.69
C LEU A 73 2.17 -2.44 -4.38
N TRP A 74 1.81 -3.08 -3.27
CA TRP A 74 1.92 -2.46 -1.94
C TRP A 74 3.38 -2.20 -1.55
N TYR A 75 4.28 -3.16 -1.80
CA TYR A 75 5.71 -2.98 -1.60
C TYR A 75 6.26 -1.78 -2.40
N MET A 76 5.89 -1.68 -3.68
CA MET A 76 6.28 -0.56 -4.55
C MET A 76 5.73 0.77 -4.04
N ASP A 77 4.48 0.79 -3.57
CA ASP A 77 3.86 1.99 -2.99
C ASP A 77 4.64 2.49 -1.76
N ILE A 78 5.06 1.58 -0.87
CA ILE A 78 5.87 1.93 0.31
C ILE A 78 7.23 2.49 -0.09
N ILE A 79 7.89 1.92 -1.11
CA ILE A 79 9.18 2.44 -1.60
C ILE A 79 9.03 3.85 -2.16
N GLN A 80 8.00 4.08 -2.99
CA GLN A 80 7.80 5.37 -3.67
C GLN A 80 7.38 6.47 -2.69
N THR A 81 6.49 6.18 -1.75
CA THR A 81 5.96 7.19 -0.81
C THR A 81 6.76 7.33 0.48
N GLY A 82 7.68 6.40 0.77
CA GLY A 82 8.38 6.31 2.05
C GLY A 82 7.48 5.81 3.19
N GLY A 83 6.31 5.24 2.86
CA GLY A 83 5.33 4.75 3.81
C GLY A 83 4.46 5.84 4.45
N PRO A 84 3.54 5.46 5.36
CA PRO A 84 2.60 6.39 5.98
C PRO A 84 3.32 7.47 6.82
N LYS A 85 3.28 8.71 6.34
CA LYS A 85 3.88 9.88 6.99
C LYS A 85 3.50 9.93 8.47
N LYS A 86 4.48 10.16 9.35
CA LYS A 86 4.19 10.49 10.74
C LYS A 86 3.37 11.77 10.74
N LYS A 87 2.10 11.71 11.20
CA LYS A 87 1.40 12.91 11.65
C LYS A 87 2.32 13.57 12.67
N GLY A 88 2.99 14.65 12.27
CA GLY A 88 3.87 15.40 13.15
C GLY A 88 3.06 15.81 14.37
N LYS A 89 3.71 15.89 15.54
CA LYS A 89 3.05 16.49 16.71
C LYS A 89 2.50 17.84 16.26
N GLN A 90 1.21 18.06 16.45
CA GLN A 90 0.57 19.33 16.11
C GLN A 90 1.27 20.41 16.91
N ILE A 91 2.10 21.22 16.22
CA ILE A 91 2.81 22.33 16.84
C ILE A 91 1.75 23.40 17.06
N THR A 92 1.15 23.41 18.24
CA THR A 92 0.29 24.52 18.66
C THR A 92 1.20 25.72 18.84
N ILE A 93 1.19 26.63 17.86
CA ILE A 93 1.88 27.92 17.97
C ILE A 93 1.13 28.70 19.05
N LYS A 94 1.57 28.55 20.30
CA LYS A 94 1.10 29.40 21.38
C LYS A 94 1.74 30.78 21.19
N PRO A 95 0.96 31.88 21.23
CA PRO A 95 1.54 33.20 21.19
C PRO A 95 2.54 33.35 22.34
N LYS A 96 3.76 33.81 22.04
CA LYS A 96 4.73 34.11 23.08
C LYS A 96 4.16 35.21 23.98
N ALA A 97 4.36 35.09 25.29
CA ALA A 97 3.91 36.10 26.24
C ALA A 97 4.53 37.46 25.88
N LYS A 98 3.74 38.53 26.00
CA LYS A 98 4.21 39.91 25.83
C LYS A 98 5.36 40.15 26.81
N PRO A 99 6.53 40.67 26.36
CA PRO A 99 7.63 40.95 27.28
C PRO A 99 7.15 41.96 28.33
N ASN A 100 7.32 41.61 29.60
CA ASN A 100 7.00 42.52 30.71
C ASN A 100 8.02 43.66 30.68
N ARG A 101 7.60 44.85 30.24
CA ARG A 101 8.45 46.04 30.22
C ARG A 101 8.61 46.54 31.66
N VAL A 102 9.79 46.34 32.24
CA VAL A 102 10.12 46.88 33.58
C VAL A 102 9.93 48.40 33.54
N LYS A 103 8.97 48.91 34.32
CA LYS A 103 8.81 50.35 34.55
C LYS A 103 9.92 50.77 35.52
N LYS A 104 10.94 51.48 35.03
CA LYS A 104 11.84 52.26 35.88
C LYS A 104 11.10 53.52 36.31
N ASN A 105 10.51 53.50 37.51
CA ASN A 105 10.19 54.75 38.22
C ASN A 105 11.47 55.19 38.94
N LYS A 106 11.80 56.47 38.77
CA LYS A 106 12.94 57.15 39.39
C LYS A 106 12.42 57.95 40.58
#